data_AF-A0A1G1Y6R4-F1
#
_entry.id   AF-A0A1G1Y6R4-F1
#
_cell.length_a   1.000
_cell.length_b   1.000
_cell.length_c   1.000
_cell.angle_alpha   90.00
_cell.angle_beta   90.00
_cell.angle_gamma   90.00
#
_symmetry.space_group_name_H-M   'P 1'
#
loop_
_entity.id
_entity.type
_entity.pdbx_description
1 polymer ?
#
loop_
_entity_poly.entity_id
_entity_poly.type
_entity_poly.pdbx_seq_one_letter_code
_entity_poly.pdbx_strand_id
1 'polypeptide(L)'
;MPINKGLERVKDLFDKPRGKKPPAYPWQDLALRVIEELNVPPKKRNSVFKVCKGNSKITIEKTLNDTKELCKTGEKWKYFFKIIENK
;
A
#
# COMPACT_ATOMS: atom_id res chain seq x y z
N MET A 1 -24.64 38.30 -19.74
CA MET A 1 -24.96 37.52 -18.52
C MET A 1 -24.81 36.03 -18.84
N PRO A 2 -24.37 35.19 -17.90
CA PRO A 2 -23.16 34.39 -18.04
C PRO A 2 -23.36 32.94 -18.53
N ILE A 3 -22.42 32.45 -19.33
CA ILE A 3 -22.29 31.06 -19.78
C ILE A 3 -21.05 30.46 -19.10
N ASN A 4 -21.16 30.01 -17.85
CA ASN A 4 -20.09 29.27 -17.17
C ASN A 4 -20.68 28.24 -16.20
N LYS A 5 -21.56 27.34 -16.68
CA LYS A 5 -22.22 26.32 -15.84
C LYS A 5 -21.67 24.90 -16.02
N GLY A 6 -20.62 24.73 -16.84
CA GLY A 6 -20.05 23.42 -17.18
C GLY A 6 -18.88 22.97 -16.31
N LEU A 7 -18.09 23.91 -15.78
CA LEU A 7 -16.83 23.62 -15.07
C LEU A 7 -17.01 23.25 -13.58
N GLU A 8 -18.20 23.49 -13.02
CA GLU A 8 -18.45 23.26 -11.59
C GLU A 8 -18.67 21.77 -11.27
N ARG A 9 -19.11 20.97 -12.23
CA ARG A 9 -19.41 19.53 -12.03
C ARG A 9 -18.18 18.61 -12.03
N VAL A 10 -17.04 19.05 -12.57
CA VAL A 10 -15.81 18.24 -12.57
C VAL A 10 -15.04 18.34 -11.26
N LYS A 11 -15.24 19.44 -10.50
CA LYS A 11 -14.61 19.64 -9.20
C LYS A 11 -15.25 18.77 -8.12
N ASP A 12 -16.54 18.50 -8.24
CA ASP A 12 -17.33 17.64 -7.34
C ASP A 12 -16.97 16.15 -7.46
N LEU A 13 -16.54 15.69 -8.63
CA LEU A 13 -16.08 14.31 -8.83
C LEU A 13 -14.71 14.01 -8.19
N PHE A 14 -13.91 15.05 -7.89
CA PHE A 14 -12.58 14.91 -7.30
C PHE A 14 -12.61 14.90 -5.77
N ASP A 15 -13.72 15.33 -5.16
CA ASP A 15 -13.91 15.38 -3.71
C ASP A 15 -14.75 14.19 -3.22
N LYS A 16 -14.25 12.97 -3.44
CA LYS A 16 -14.76 11.81 -2.69
C LYS A 16 -13.96 11.68 -1.41
N PRO A 17 -14.57 11.87 -0.22
CA PRO A 17 -13.92 11.48 1.02
C PRO A 17 -13.55 10.01 0.90
N ARG A 18 -12.26 9.71 1.09
CA ARG A 18 -11.72 8.35 1.15
C ARG A 18 -12.22 7.71 2.44
N GLY A 19 -13.50 7.36 2.48
CA GLY A 19 -14.02 6.44 3.48
C GLY A 19 -13.13 5.21 3.46
N LYS A 20 -12.65 4.79 4.63
CA LYS A 20 -11.95 3.51 4.81
C LYS A 20 -12.92 2.41 4.38
N LYS A 21 -12.91 2.07 3.10
CA LYS A 21 -13.57 0.88 2.60
C LYS A 21 -12.96 -0.28 3.38
N PRO A 22 -13.75 -1.11 4.08
CA PRO A 22 -13.21 -2.29 4.71
C PRO A 22 -12.46 -3.09 3.64
N PRO A 23 -11.27 -3.63 3.93
CA PRO A 23 -10.54 -4.43 2.96
C PRO A 23 -11.42 -5.62 2.57
N ALA A 24 -11.93 -5.61 1.34
CA ALA A 24 -12.81 -6.65 0.82
C ALA A 24 -12.08 -7.99 0.65
N TYR A 25 -10.74 -7.95 0.66
CA TYR A 25 -9.90 -9.12 0.50
C TYR A 25 -8.81 -9.20 1.57
N PRO A 26 -8.49 -10.42 2.08
CA PRO A 26 -7.51 -10.62 3.16
C PRO A 26 -6.10 -10.13 2.83
N TRP A 27 -5.73 -10.09 1.55
CA TRP A 27 -4.43 -9.56 1.12
C TRP A 27 -4.32 -8.03 1.22
N GLN A 28 -5.45 -7.31 1.21
CA GLN A 28 -5.44 -5.85 1.37
C GLN A 28 -5.15 -5.46 2.82
N ASP A 29 -5.77 -6.15 3.77
CA ASP A 29 -5.50 -5.97 5.20
C ASP A 29 -4.04 -6.27 5.52
N LEU A 30 -3.54 -7.38 4.97
CA LEU A 30 -2.13 -7.75 5.07
C LEU A 30 -1.20 -6.67 4.48
N ALA A 31 -1.53 -6.12 3.32
CA ALA A 31 -0.75 -5.02 2.73
C ALA A 31 -0.76 -3.76 3.60
N LEU A 32 -1.90 -3.41 4.21
CA LEU A 32 -1.99 -2.28 5.13
C LEU A 32 -1.11 -2.50 6.36
N ARG A 33 -1.15 -3.70 6.95
CA ARG A 33 -0.29 -4.09 8.07
C ARG A 33 1.20 -3.98 7.74
N VAL A 34 1.61 -4.45 6.56
CA VAL A 34 3.00 -4.34 6.08
C VAL A 34 3.41 -2.86 5.91
N ILE A 35 2.51 -2.03 5.37
CA ILE A 35 2.76 -0.60 5.17
C ILE A 35 3.00 0.10 6.51
N GLU A 36 2.20 -0.20 7.53
CA GLU A 36 2.34 0.37 8.86
C GLU A 36 3.64 -0.11 9.54
N GLU A 37 3.91 -1.41 9.53
CA GLU A 37 5.06 -2.01 10.21
C GLU A 37 6.41 -1.59 9.63
N LEU A 38 6.51 -1.49 8.30
CA LEU A 38 7.74 -1.10 7.62
C LEU A 38 7.84 0.40 7.38
N ASN A 39 6.85 1.18 7.84
CA ASN A 39 6.71 2.62 7.63
C ASN A 39 6.88 2.99 6.14
N VAL A 40 6.15 2.31 5.27
CA VAL A 40 6.34 2.42 3.82
C VAL A 40 5.83 3.78 3.31
N PRO A 41 6.66 4.55 2.57
CA PRO A 41 6.24 5.84 2.03
C PRO A 41 5.09 5.69 1.03
N PRO A 42 4.20 6.70 0.91
CA PRO A 42 3.00 6.64 0.07
C PRO A 42 3.31 6.28 -1.39
N LYS A 43 4.47 6.73 -1.90
CA LYS A 43 4.96 6.42 -3.26
C LYS A 43 5.13 4.93 -3.53
N LYS A 44 5.39 4.12 -2.51
CA LYS A 44 5.65 2.67 -2.62
C LYS A 44 4.51 1.80 -2.12
N ARG A 45 3.45 2.37 -1.52
CA ARG A 45 2.27 1.61 -1.06
C ARG A 45 1.65 0.78 -2.18
N ASN A 46 1.52 1.35 -3.38
CA ASN A 46 0.97 0.62 -4.52
C ASN A 46 1.80 -0.62 -4.90
N SER A 47 3.13 -0.56 -4.74
CA SER A 47 4.00 -1.72 -4.91
C SER A 47 3.76 -2.78 -3.83
N VAL A 48 3.54 -2.38 -2.57
CA VAL A 48 3.19 -3.33 -1.49
C VAL A 48 1.88 -4.05 -1.81
N PHE A 49 0.86 -3.33 -2.27
CA PHE A 49 -0.41 -3.95 -2.67
C PHE A 49 -0.24 -4.93 -3.82
N LYS A 50 0.55 -4.60 -4.85
CA LYS A 50 0.85 -5.52 -5.97
C LYS A 50 1.54 -6.79 -5.48
N VAL A 51 2.52 -6.63 -4.61
CA VAL A 51 3.29 -7.73 -4.03
C VAL A 51 2.40 -8.64 -3.16
N CYS A 52 1.57 -8.07 -2.28
CA CYS A 52 0.66 -8.83 -1.43
C CYS A 52 -0.46 -9.52 -2.22
N LYS A 53 -0.82 -8.99 -3.39
CA LYS A 53 -1.78 -9.62 -4.29
C LYS A 53 -1.17 -10.80 -5.07
N GLY A 54 0.09 -10.69 -5.47
CA GLY A 54 0.79 -11.70 -6.26
C GLY A 54 1.42 -12.85 -5.45
N ASN A 55 1.59 -12.66 -4.14
CA ASN A 55 2.22 -13.64 -3.27
C ASN A 55 1.25 -14.20 -2.24
N SER A 56 1.47 -15.45 -1.84
CA SER A 56 0.75 -16.07 -0.73
C SER A 56 1.02 -15.34 0.59
N LYS A 57 0.00 -15.28 1.45
CA LYS A 57 0.07 -14.69 2.81
C LYS A 57 1.30 -15.18 3.60
N ILE A 58 1.55 -16.49 3.56
CA ILE A 58 2.68 -17.15 4.27
C ILE A 58 4.02 -16.56 3.81
N THR A 59 4.19 -16.31 2.51
CA THR A 59 5.42 -15.71 1.97
C THR A 59 5.63 -14.31 2.51
N ILE A 60 4.58 -13.48 2.48
CA ILE A 60 4.69 -12.11 2.96
C ILE A 60 4.96 -12.05 4.47
N GLU A 61 4.27 -12.86 5.27
CA GLU A 61 4.51 -12.92 6.72
C GLU A 61 5.92 -13.40 7.05
N LYS A 62 6.42 -14.42 6.35
CA LYS A 62 7.81 -14.89 6.50
C LYS A 62 8.79 -13.78 6.14
N THR A 63 8.60 -13.10 5.01
CA THR A 63 9.49 -12.02 4.57
C THR A 63 9.41 -10.80 5.49
N LEU A 64 8.23 -10.49 6.04
CA LEU A 64 8.06 -9.45 7.05
C LEU A 64 8.87 -9.77 8.31
N ASN A 65 8.79 -11.02 8.79
CA ASN A 65 9.54 -11.45 9.97
C ASN A 65 11.06 -11.38 9.73
N ASP A 66 11.51 -11.92 8.60
CA ASP A 66 12.91 -11.91 8.17
C ASP A 66 13.46 -10.46 8.08
N THR A 67 12.66 -9.56 7.50
CA THR A 67 12.98 -8.12 7.44
C THR A 67 13.12 -7.50 8.82
N LYS A 68 12.27 -7.87 9.79
CA LYS A 68 12.35 -7.36 11.17
C LYS A 68 13.58 -7.84 11.91
N GLU A 69 13.93 -9.11 11.72
CA GLU A 69 15.08 -9.73 12.38
C GLU A 69 16.40 -9.16 11.86
N LEU A 70 16.49 -8.99 10.54
CA LEU A 70 17.72 -8.56 9.86
C LEU A 70 17.89 -7.03 9.82
N CYS A 71 16.80 -6.26 9.73
CA CYS A 71 16.85 -4.80 9.59
C CYS A 71 16.29 -4.12 10.84
N LYS A 72 17.14 -3.98 11.87
CA LYS A 72 16.78 -3.30 13.13
C LYS A 72 16.78 -1.77 13.00
N THR A 73 17.57 -1.22 12.07
CA THR A 73 17.72 0.22 11.82
C THR A 73 17.76 0.51 10.31
N GLY A 74 17.16 1.62 9.88
CA GLY A 74 17.18 2.06 8.48
C GLY A 74 15.91 1.77 7.67
N GLU A 75 16.05 1.71 6.34
CA GLU A 75 14.93 1.63 5.38
C GLU A 75 14.42 0.19 5.20
N LYS A 76 13.73 -0.33 6.23
CA LYS A 76 13.19 -1.71 6.27
C LYS A 76 12.39 -2.09 5.02
N TRP A 77 11.64 -1.15 4.45
CA TRP A 77 10.85 -1.35 3.24
C TRP A 77 11.71 -1.71 2.01
N LYS A 78 12.92 -1.16 1.86
CA LYS A 78 13.82 -1.51 0.76
C LYS A 78 14.27 -2.97 0.85
N TYR A 79 14.60 -3.40 2.06
CA TYR A 79 15.04 -4.76 2.31
C TYR A 79 13.90 -5.76 2.08
N PHE A 80 12.69 -5.43 2.52
CA PHE A 80 11.49 -6.21 2.23
C PHE A 80 11.29 -6.42 0.72
N PHE A 81 11.36 -5.35 -0.08
CA PHE A 81 11.25 -5.50 -1.53
C PHE A 81 12.39 -6.33 -2.13
N LYS A 82 13.62 -6.17 -1.62
CA LYS A 82 14.77 -6.95 -2.08
C LYS A 82 14.61 -8.45 -1.81
N ILE A 83 14.13 -8.84 -0.63
CA ILE A 83 13.88 -10.26 -0.30
C ILE A 83 12.79 -10.84 -1.19
N ILE A 84 11.72 -10.07 -1.45
CA ILE A 84 10.61 -10.54 -2.29
C ILE A 84 11.02 -10.66 -3.75
N GLU A 85 11.85 -9.74 -4.26
CA GLU A 85 12.35 -9.80 -5.64
C GLU A 85 13.35 -10.94 -5.85
N ASN A 86 14.10 -11.30 -4.81
CA ASN A 86 15.10 -12.38 -4.84
C ASN A 86 14.51 -13.77 -4.54
N LYS A 87 13.20 -13.96 -4.69
CA LYS A 87 12.50 -15.20 -4.38
C LYS A 87 11.59 -15.61 -5.53
#